data_AF-G8T9C9-F1
#
_entry.id   AF-G8T9C9-F1
#
_cell.length_a   1.000
_cell.length_b   1.000
_cell.length_c   1.000
_cell.angle_alpha   90.00
_cell.angle_beta   90.00
_cell.angle_gamma   90.00
#
_symmetry.space_group_name_H-M   'P 1'
#
loop_
_entity.id
_entity.type
_entity.pdbx_description
1 polymer ?
#
loop_
_entity_poly.entity_id
_entity_poly.type
_entity_poly.pdbx_seq_one_letter_code
_entity_poly.pdbx_strand_id
1 'polypeptide(L)'
;MRAQTWKIAQLRDPNPVVNVYNAANDTSEKVATITKDEIFYCEPGNAGWWHVRTTKPIWGYIPKSQIQLIEELSVAAQQKMLLSIFTTHRKLGTDFISAYESKDSVGYFVTINKLDEHRDRVYRPILNIFSNHVCKTGDTLVIRKLLETVPVDGVMESDARDLAMGEAFICKSDLFINALNSINNKDDRFYVSFHIGFGLLQHYQKIEKQLMPKDPVFIKLAEKLDAVEKASMPGN
;
A
#
# COMPACT_ATOMS: atom_id res chain seq x y z
N MET A 1 -2.79 17.72 17.14
CA MET A 1 -2.31 16.42 16.61
C MET A 1 -0.79 16.41 16.76
N ARG A 2 -0.20 15.43 17.46
CA ARG A 2 1.26 15.26 17.42
C ARG A 2 1.62 14.88 15.99
N ALA A 3 2.56 15.60 15.37
CA ALA A 3 3.04 15.26 14.03
C ALA A 3 3.51 13.80 14.04
N GLN A 4 3.10 13.02 13.04
CA GLN A 4 3.57 11.65 12.91
C GLN A 4 5.06 11.72 12.53
N THR A 5 5.94 11.38 13.48
CA THR A 5 7.41 11.44 13.33
C THR A 5 7.97 10.25 12.55
N TRP A 6 7.20 9.18 12.43
CA TRP A 6 7.56 7.96 11.72
C TRP A 6 7.50 8.15 10.20
N LYS A 7 8.64 7.98 9.57
CA LYS A 7 8.82 7.96 8.11
C LYS A 7 8.99 6.53 7.61
N ILE A 8 8.57 6.30 6.37
CA ILE A 8 8.72 5.00 5.72
C ILE A 8 10.09 4.93 5.05
N ALA A 9 10.79 3.83 5.27
CA ALA A 9 12.13 3.61 4.76
C ALA A 9 12.36 2.17 4.31
N GLN A 10 13.46 2.01 3.59
CA GLN A 10 14.05 0.74 3.21
C GLN A 10 15.55 0.76 3.55
N LEU A 11 16.21 -0.39 3.47
CA LEU A 11 17.67 -0.44 3.58
C LEU A 11 18.30 0.25 2.37
N ARG A 12 19.37 1.00 2.60
CA ARG A 12 20.17 1.62 1.54
C ARG A 12 20.97 0.54 0.82
N ASP A 13 21.00 0.59 -0.50
CA ASP A 13 21.91 -0.25 -1.29
C ASP A 13 23.38 -0.03 -0.89
N PRO A 14 24.23 -1.07 -0.92
CA PRO A 14 23.95 -2.46 -1.34
C PRO A 14 23.54 -3.39 -0.18
N ASN A 15 23.19 -2.86 1.00
CA ASN A 15 23.09 -3.67 2.22
C ASN A 15 21.98 -4.74 2.12
N PRO A 16 22.32 -6.04 2.10
CA PRO A 16 21.33 -7.10 1.95
C PRO A 16 20.58 -7.39 3.26
N VAL A 17 21.21 -7.10 4.40
CA VAL A 17 20.71 -7.32 5.76
C VAL A 17 21.39 -6.34 6.72
N VAL A 18 20.64 -5.84 7.70
CA VAL A 18 21.15 -4.95 8.75
C VAL A 18 20.64 -5.42 10.11
N ASN A 19 21.53 -5.42 11.10
CA ASN A 19 21.18 -5.75 12.48
C ASN A 19 20.41 -4.59 13.14
N VAL A 20 19.42 -4.93 13.95
CA VAL A 20 18.68 -4.00 14.81
C VAL A 20 19.20 -4.16 16.23
N TYR A 21 19.50 -3.03 16.86
CA TYR A 21 20.14 -2.96 18.17
C TYR A 21 19.16 -2.47 19.24
N ASN A 22 19.29 -2.92 20.50
CA ASN A 22 18.42 -2.44 21.58
C ASN A 22 18.75 -1.00 22.02
N ALA A 23 19.94 -0.49 21.71
CA ALA A 23 20.35 0.90 21.97
C ALA A 23 21.08 1.51 20.76
N ALA A 24 21.20 2.84 20.74
CA ALA A 24 21.86 3.62 19.68
C ALA A 24 23.41 3.54 19.75
N ASN A 25 23.96 2.33 19.75
CA ASN A 25 25.39 2.07 19.65
C ASN A 25 25.64 0.63 19.15
N ASP A 26 26.82 0.41 18.57
CA ASP A 26 27.26 -0.85 17.96
C ASP A 26 27.62 -1.94 18.96
N THR A 27 27.92 -1.58 20.21
CA THR A 27 28.21 -2.52 21.31
C THR A 27 26.95 -3.09 21.97
N SER A 28 25.78 -2.55 21.65
CA SER A 28 24.53 -2.95 22.28
C SER A 28 24.00 -4.28 21.73
N GLU A 29 23.05 -4.89 22.43
CA GLU A 29 22.56 -6.21 22.06
C GLU A 29 21.79 -6.14 20.74
N LYS A 30 22.09 -7.08 19.84
CA LYS A 30 21.29 -7.30 18.64
C LYS A 30 19.97 -7.95 19.02
N VAL A 31 18.85 -7.29 18.69
CA VAL A 31 17.49 -7.78 18.95
C VAL A 31 16.80 -8.37 17.72
N ALA A 32 17.21 -7.95 16.52
CA ALA A 32 16.61 -8.44 15.27
C ALA A 32 17.49 -8.19 14.05
N THR A 33 16.97 -8.51 12.88
CA THR A 33 17.54 -8.16 11.57
C THR A 33 16.43 -7.67 10.64
N ILE A 34 16.74 -6.68 9.81
CA ILE A 34 15.92 -6.25 8.68
C ILE A 34 16.64 -6.67 7.39
N THR A 35 15.89 -7.18 6.41
CA THR A 35 16.42 -7.56 5.09
C THR A 35 16.11 -6.49 4.04
N LYS A 36 16.80 -6.53 2.90
CA LYS A 36 16.71 -5.52 1.84
C LYS A 36 15.29 -5.26 1.32
N ASP A 37 14.47 -6.29 1.26
CA ASP A 37 13.12 -6.21 0.68
C ASP A 37 12.06 -5.75 1.70
N GLU A 38 12.42 -5.60 2.96
CA GLU A 38 11.51 -5.16 4.02
C GLU A 38 11.35 -3.64 4.03
N ILE A 39 10.09 -3.19 4.11
CA ILE A 39 9.75 -1.80 4.35
C ILE A 39 9.51 -1.61 5.85
N PHE A 40 10.10 -0.58 6.43
CA PHE A 40 10.01 -0.31 7.85
C PHE A 40 9.74 1.16 8.13
N TYR A 41 9.30 1.43 9.36
CA TYR A 41 9.11 2.78 9.84
C TYR A 41 10.31 3.19 10.65
N CYS A 42 10.67 4.46 10.55
CA CYS A 42 11.78 5.00 11.31
C CYS A 42 11.57 6.47 11.65
N GLU A 43 12.16 6.89 12.77
CA GLU A 43 12.15 8.28 13.21
C GLU A 43 13.55 8.66 13.69
N PRO A 44 13.89 9.97 13.67
CA PRO A 44 15.19 10.43 14.16
C PRO A 44 15.43 9.96 15.60
N GLY A 45 16.54 9.25 15.82
CA GLY A 45 17.06 8.92 17.15
C GLY A 45 18.19 9.87 17.55
N ASN A 46 19.08 9.39 18.43
CA ASN A 46 20.26 10.12 18.88
C ASN A 46 21.50 9.82 18.04
N ALA A 47 22.38 10.82 17.88
CA ALA A 47 23.79 10.64 17.48
C ALA A 47 24.03 9.75 16.24
N GLY A 48 23.29 9.97 15.14
CA GLY A 48 23.49 9.23 13.88
C GLY A 48 22.76 7.89 13.80
N TRP A 49 21.91 7.57 14.78
CA TRP A 49 21.05 6.39 14.79
C TRP A 49 19.59 6.77 14.63
N TRP A 50 18.82 5.89 14.01
CA TRP A 50 17.39 6.02 13.83
C TRP A 50 16.68 4.95 14.63
N HIS A 51 15.61 5.34 15.30
CA HIS A 51 14.71 4.39 15.93
C HIS A 51 13.85 3.77 14.83
N VAL A 52 13.77 2.45 14.78
CA VAL A 52 13.07 1.70 13.74
C VAL A 52 12.04 0.77 14.34
N ARG A 53 10.95 0.57 13.61
CA ARG A 53 9.96 -0.46 13.89
C ARG A 53 9.46 -1.09 12.59
N THR A 54 9.17 -2.38 12.64
CA THR A 54 8.52 -3.09 11.52
C THR A 54 7.05 -3.39 11.84
N THR A 55 6.33 -4.02 10.93
CA THR A 55 4.99 -4.57 11.20
C THR A 55 5.03 -5.86 12.02
N LYS A 56 6.14 -6.61 11.99
CA LYS A 56 6.48 -7.56 13.06
C LYS A 56 7.00 -6.77 14.29
N PRO A 57 6.92 -7.30 15.52
CA PRO A 57 7.30 -6.58 16.75
C PRO A 57 8.82 -6.37 16.90
N ILE A 58 9.52 -5.99 15.83
CA ILE A 58 10.90 -5.52 15.85
C ILE A 58 10.86 -4.03 16.19
N TRP A 59 11.55 -3.67 17.27
CA TRP A 59 11.76 -2.30 17.73
C TRP A 59 13.21 -2.16 18.15
N GLY A 60 13.88 -1.08 17.73
CA GLY A 60 15.27 -0.83 18.11
C GLY A 60 15.93 0.21 17.23
N TYR A 61 17.25 0.13 17.08
CA TYR A 61 18.04 1.16 16.44
C TYR A 61 18.86 0.61 15.27
N ILE A 62 18.95 1.41 14.20
CA ILE A 62 19.78 1.18 13.03
C ILE A 62 20.61 2.45 12.74
N PRO A 63 21.88 2.35 12.30
CA PRO A 63 22.65 3.52 11.87
C PRO A 63 21.97 4.24 10.70
N LYS A 64 21.88 5.57 10.76
CA LYS A 64 21.23 6.40 9.71
C LYS A 64 21.82 6.13 8.31
N SER A 65 23.11 5.85 8.22
CA SER A 65 23.81 5.56 6.96
C SER A 65 23.26 4.32 6.24
N GLN A 66 22.61 3.40 6.96
CA GLN A 66 22.03 2.16 6.44
C GLN A 66 20.61 2.35 5.90
N ILE A 67 20.01 3.52 6.10
CA ILE A 67 18.60 3.78 5.80
C ILE A 67 18.48 4.67 4.57
N GLN A 68 17.48 4.37 3.75
CA GLN A 68 17.01 5.22 2.67
C GLN A 68 15.53 5.54 2.90
N LEU A 69 15.23 6.82 3.12
CA LEU A 69 13.85 7.28 3.15
C LEU A 69 13.22 7.12 1.77
N ILE A 70 12.00 6.58 1.74
CA ILE A 70 11.30 6.36 0.48
C ILE A 70 10.88 7.68 -0.16
N GLU A 71 10.48 8.66 0.64
CA GLU A 71 10.09 10.00 0.16
C GLU A 71 11.24 10.76 -0.51
N GLU A 72 12.49 10.41 -0.20
CA GLU A 72 13.70 11.01 -0.77
C GLU A 72 14.17 10.30 -2.06
N LEU A 73 13.56 9.17 -2.42
CA LEU A 73 13.85 8.48 -3.67
C LEU A 73 13.43 9.34 -4.88
N SER A 74 14.16 9.21 -5.99
CA SER A 74 13.73 9.83 -7.25
C SER A 74 12.38 9.28 -7.69
N VAL A 75 11.62 10.06 -8.47
CA VAL A 75 10.32 9.64 -9.02
C VAL A 75 10.42 8.29 -9.74
N ALA A 76 11.46 8.09 -10.55
CA ALA A 76 11.70 6.83 -11.24
C ALA A 76 11.98 5.65 -10.29
N ALA A 77 12.73 5.89 -9.20
CA ALA A 77 12.99 4.86 -8.20
C ALA A 77 11.70 4.50 -7.41
N GLN A 78 10.89 5.49 -7.04
CA GLN A 78 9.59 5.24 -6.40
C GLN A 78 8.65 4.46 -7.32
N GLN A 79 8.55 4.85 -8.60
CA GLN A 79 7.76 4.14 -9.59
C GLN A 79 8.20 2.68 -9.69
N LYS A 80 9.50 2.42 -9.92
CA LYS A 80 10.04 1.06 -10.03
C LYS A 80 9.70 0.20 -8.80
N MET A 81 9.86 0.75 -7.61
CA MET A 81 9.54 0.07 -6.36
C MET A 81 8.03 -0.22 -6.25
N LEU A 82 7.15 0.76 -6.47
CA LEU A 82 5.70 0.57 -6.44
C LEU A 82 5.24 -0.50 -7.44
N LEU A 83 5.73 -0.44 -8.69
CA LEU A 83 5.41 -1.44 -9.71
C LEU A 83 5.85 -2.84 -9.30
N SER A 84 7.05 -2.97 -8.72
CA SER A 84 7.57 -4.25 -8.23
C SER A 84 6.70 -4.81 -7.11
N ILE A 85 6.37 -3.97 -6.11
CA ILE A 85 5.58 -4.39 -4.94
C ILE A 85 4.18 -4.83 -5.36
N PHE A 86 3.49 -4.05 -6.19
CA PHE A 86 2.13 -4.38 -6.65
C PHE A 86 2.11 -5.59 -7.58
N THR A 87 3.12 -5.75 -8.44
CA THR A 87 3.24 -6.94 -9.29
C THR A 87 3.45 -8.20 -8.45
N THR A 88 4.33 -8.14 -7.45
CA THR A 88 4.54 -9.26 -6.51
C THR A 88 3.28 -9.57 -5.72
N HIS A 89 2.61 -8.55 -5.17
CA HIS A 89 1.37 -8.73 -4.40
C HIS A 89 0.28 -9.39 -5.23
N ARG A 90 0.07 -8.91 -6.46
CA ARG A 90 -0.89 -9.50 -7.39
C ARG A 90 -0.58 -10.97 -7.68
N LYS A 91 0.69 -11.28 -7.95
CA LYS A 91 1.13 -12.66 -8.21
C LYS A 91 0.83 -13.56 -7.03
N LEU A 92 1.19 -13.14 -5.82
CA LEU A 92 0.92 -13.92 -4.59
C LEU A 92 -0.58 -14.13 -4.37
N GLY A 93 -1.42 -13.12 -4.62
CA GLY A 93 -2.87 -13.26 -4.57
C GLY A 93 -3.42 -14.27 -5.60
N THR A 94 -2.87 -14.25 -6.82
CA THR A 94 -3.24 -15.21 -7.88
C THR A 94 -2.80 -16.63 -7.52
N ASP A 95 -1.60 -16.80 -6.98
CA ASP A 95 -1.08 -18.09 -6.52
C ASP A 95 -1.98 -18.65 -5.39
N PHE A 96 -2.43 -17.78 -4.47
CA PHE A 96 -3.37 -18.11 -3.40
C PHE A 96 -4.73 -18.57 -3.93
N ILE A 97 -5.36 -17.79 -4.83
CA ILE A 97 -6.65 -18.15 -5.43
C ILE A 97 -6.54 -19.49 -6.15
N SER A 98 -5.47 -19.70 -6.94
CA SER A 98 -5.25 -20.95 -7.66
C SER A 98 -5.15 -22.16 -6.72
N ALA A 99 -4.47 -22.01 -5.58
CA ALA A 99 -4.35 -23.07 -4.58
C ALA A 99 -5.70 -23.34 -3.88
N TYR A 100 -6.47 -22.28 -3.59
CA TYR A 100 -7.81 -22.39 -3.00
C TYR A 100 -8.78 -23.13 -3.94
N GLU A 101 -8.86 -22.71 -5.21
CA GLU A 101 -9.77 -23.30 -6.21
C GLU A 101 -9.42 -24.75 -6.56
N SER A 102 -8.12 -25.09 -6.58
CA SER A 102 -7.65 -26.45 -6.79
C SER A 102 -7.80 -27.37 -5.58
N LYS A 103 -8.24 -26.83 -4.42
CA LYS A 103 -8.38 -27.55 -3.15
C LYS A 103 -7.07 -28.18 -2.67
N ASP A 104 -5.93 -27.61 -3.05
CA ASP A 104 -4.61 -28.01 -2.54
C ASP A 104 -4.41 -27.41 -1.14
N SER A 105 -4.63 -28.21 -0.10
CA SER A 105 -4.53 -27.75 1.29
C SER A 105 -3.11 -27.30 1.66
N VAL A 106 -2.07 -27.97 1.15
CA VAL A 106 -0.67 -27.62 1.43
C VAL A 106 -0.32 -26.34 0.67
N GLY A 107 -0.64 -26.28 -0.62
CA GLY A 107 -0.47 -25.09 -1.45
C GLY A 107 -1.21 -23.88 -0.88
N TYR A 108 -2.42 -24.07 -0.35
CA TYR A 108 -3.21 -23.03 0.31
C TYR A 108 -2.44 -22.42 1.48
N PHE A 109 -1.96 -23.23 2.43
CA PHE A 109 -1.21 -22.72 3.59
C PHE A 109 0.10 -22.02 3.19
N VAL A 110 0.80 -22.55 2.18
CA VAL A 110 2.06 -21.94 1.71
C VAL A 110 1.81 -20.59 1.05
N THR A 111 0.78 -20.49 0.21
CA THR A 111 0.48 -19.27 -0.56
C THR A 111 -0.13 -18.18 0.31
N ILE A 112 -1.06 -18.51 1.22
CA ILE A 112 -1.63 -17.53 2.15
C ILE A 112 -0.56 -16.94 3.07
N ASN A 113 0.35 -17.77 3.61
CA ASN A 113 1.43 -17.27 4.45
C ASN A 113 2.35 -16.30 3.69
N LYS A 114 2.72 -16.63 2.45
CA LYS A 114 3.54 -15.73 1.62
C LYS A 114 2.81 -14.42 1.30
N LEU A 115 1.52 -14.50 0.98
CA LEU A 115 0.69 -13.33 0.72
C LEU A 115 0.58 -12.44 1.97
N ASP A 116 0.29 -13.02 3.12
CA ASP A 116 0.18 -12.31 4.40
C ASP A 116 1.52 -11.66 4.79
N GLU A 117 2.64 -12.38 4.66
CA GLU A 117 3.96 -11.83 4.96
C GLU A 117 4.32 -10.65 4.04
N HIS A 118 4.08 -10.78 2.73
CA HIS A 118 4.30 -9.68 1.79
C HIS A 118 3.35 -8.51 2.03
N ARG A 119 2.08 -8.81 2.34
CA ARG A 119 1.05 -7.82 2.67
C ARG A 119 1.50 -6.94 3.82
N ASP A 120 1.90 -7.56 4.92
CA ASP A 120 2.22 -6.84 6.15
C ASP A 120 3.58 -6.16 6.09
N ARG A 121 4.58 -6.75 5.44
CA ARG A 121 5.97 -6.24 5.45
C ARG A 121 6.27 -5.24 4.35
N VAL A 122 5.53 -5.27 3.25
CA VAL A 122 5.92 -4.56 2.02
C VAL A 122 4.74 -3.78 1.44
N TYR A 123 3.64 -4.48 1.13
CA TYR A 123 2.51 -3.87 0.43
C TYR A 123 1.78 -2.83 1.28
N ARG A 124 1.32 -3.18 2.49
CA ARG A 124 0.56 -2.25 3.33
C ARG A 124 1.35 -0.99 3.70
N PRO A 125 2.64 -1.09 4.10
CA PRO A 125 3.46 0.10 4.37
C PRO A 125 3.60 1.05 3.18
N ILE A 126 3.61 0.55 1.93
CA ILE A 126 3.86 1.40 0.75
C ILE A 126 2.64 2.17 0.27
N LEU A 127 1.43 1.84 0.71
CA LEU A 127 0.19 2.47 0.25
C LEU A 127 0.14 3.99 0.51
N ASN A 128 0.74 4.46 1.61
CA ASN A 128 0.86 5.90 1.89
C ASN A 128 1.82 6.63 0.93
N ILE A 129 2.79 5.92 0.36
CA ILE A 129 3.70 6.47 -0.66
C ILE A 129 2.99 6.53 -2.01
N PHE A 130 2.16 5.53 -2.31
CA PHE A 130 1.37 5.48 -3.55
C PHE A 130 0.51 6.73 -3.75
N SER A 131 -0.32 7.11 -2.76
CA SER A 131 -1.24 8.24 -2.93
C SER A 131 -0.49 9.53 -3.24
N ASN A 132 0.56 9.82 -2.46
CA ASN A 132 1.45 10.95 -2.67
C ASN A 132 2.16 10.93 -4.03
N HIS A 133 2.64 9.76 -4.46
CA HIS A 133 3.30 9.61 -5.75
C HIS A 133 2.33 9.94 -6.89
N VAL A 134 1.15 9.32 -6.91
CA VAL A 134 0.14 9.53 -7.96
C VAL A 134 -0.37 10.97 -7.99
N CYS A 135 -0.64 11.59 -6.84
CA CYS A 135 -1.04 12.99 -6.77
C CYS A 135 0.00 13.92 -7.45
N LYS A 136 1.30 13.63 -7.26
CA LYS A 136 2.40 14.39 -7.86
C LYS A 136 2.61 14.10 -9.35
N THR A 137 2.57 12.83 -9.75
CA THR A 137 3.06 12.40 -11.07
C THR A 137 1.96 12.09 -12.07
N GLY A 138 0.76 11.69 -11.61
CA GLY A 138 -0.27 11.15 -12.48
C GLY A 138 0.12 9.84 -13.17
N ASP A 139 1.00 9.04 -12.55
CA ASP A 139 1.50 7.80 -13.12
C ASP A 139 0.39 6.74 -13.30
N THR A 140 -0.09 6.61 -14.53
CA THR A 140 -1.18 5.69 -14.88
C THR A 140 -0.77 4.22 -14.83
N LEU A 141 0.52 3.90 -14.97
CA LEU A 141 1.00 2.52 -14.89
C LEU A 141 0.96 2.04 -13.43
N VAL A 142 1.41 2.89 -12.51
CA VAL A 142 1.33 2.61 -11.06
C VAL A 142 -0.12 2.50 -10.60
N ILE A 143 -1.02 3.39 -11.07
CA ILE A 143 -2.47 3.28 -10.81
C ILE A 143 -2.97 1.91 -11.27
N ARG A 144 -2.78 1.56 -12.55
CA ARG A 144 -3.27 0.27 -13.10
C ARG A 144 -2.73 -0.92 -12.31
N LYS A 145 -1.44 -0.91 -11.94
CA LYS A 145 -0.86 -1.99 -11.15
C LYS A 145 -1.44 -2.13 -9.76
N LEU A 146 -1.81 -1.05 -9.09
CA LEU A 146 -2.57 -1.14 -7.84
C LEU A 146 -3.97 -1.70 -8.08
N LEU A 147 -4.70 -1.22 -9.09
CA LEU A 147 -6.07 -1.70 -9.34
C LEU A 147 -6.10 -3.21 -9.66
N GLU A 148 -5.08 -3.73 -10.34
CA GLU A 148 -4.92 -5.16 -10.62
C GLU A 148 -4.75 -6.02 -9.35
N THR A 149 -4.39 -5.45 -8.19
CA THR A 149 -4.27 -6.22 -6.94
C THR A 149 -5.63 -6.46 -6.26
N VAL A 150 -6.62 -5.61 -6.51
CA VAL A 150 -7.89 -5.62 -5.77
C VAL A 150 -8.66 -6.94 -5.93
N PRO A 151 -8.87 -7.48 -7.16
CA PRO A 151 -9.60 -8.73 -7.32
C PRO A 151 -8.92 -9.94 -6.68
N VAL A 152 -7.59 -9.91 -6.55
CA VAL A 152 -6.80 -11.04 -6.05
C VAL A 152 -6.47 -10.96 -4.56
N ASP A 153 -6.75 -9.83 -3.92
CA ASP A 153 -6.64 -9.65 -2.47
C ASP A 153 -7.83 -10.30 -1.72
N GLY A 154 -8.95 -10.57 -2.41
CA GLY A 154 -10.18 -11.10 -1.83
C GLY A 154 -10.80 -10.20 -0.75
N VAL A 155 -11.67 -10.78 0.08
CA VAL A 155 -12.36 -10.13 1.24
C VAL A 155 -11.41 -9.72 2.37
N MET A 156 -10.08 -9.80 2.16
CA MET A 156 -9.10 -9.33 3.12
C MET A 156 -9.03 -7.81 3.01
N GLU A 157 -10.04 -7.16 3.62
CA GLU A 157 -10.21 -5.72 3.73
C GLU A 157 -8.92 -5.07 4.20
N SER A 158 -8.25 -4.39 3.27
CA SER A 158 -7.18 -3.48 3.63
C SER A 158 -7.76 -2.08 3.59
N ASP A 159 -8.28 -1.61 4.73
CA ASP A 159 -8.66 -0.20 4.92
C ASP A 159 -7.57 0.76 4.40
N ALA A 160 -6.30 0.37 4.56
CA ALA A 160 -5.17 1.13 4.08
C ALA A 160 -5.13 1.25 2.54
N ARG A 161 -5.51 0.20 1.81
CA ARG A 161 -5.54 0.19 0.34
C ARG A 161 -6.67 1.07 -0.15
N ASP A 162 -7.85 0.89 0.43
CA ASP A 162 -9.03 1.63 0.03
C ASP A 162 -8.81 3.11 0.31
N LEU A 163 -8.36 3.48 1.51
CA LEU A 163 -7.99 4.86 1.84
C LEU A 163 -6.95 5.45 0.88
N ALA A 164 -5.88 4.70 0.56
CA ALA A 164 -4.85 5.19 -0.37
C ALA A 164 -5.38 5.39 -1.80
N MET A 165 -6.26 4.52 -2.27
CA MET A 165 -6.95 4.68 -3.55
C MET A 165 -7.89 5.88 -3.54
N GLY A 166 -8.68 6.06 -2.48
CA GLY A 166 -9.56 7.21 -2.30
C GLY A 166 -8.80 8.54 -2.28
N GLU A 167 -7.70 8.62 -1.52
CA GLU A 167 -6.83 9.79 -1.49
C GLU A 167 -6.23 10.12 -2.86
N ALA A 168 -5.73 9.11 -3.58
CA ALA A 168 -5.22 9.30 -4.93
C ALA A 168 -6.31 9.69 -5.94
N PHE A 169 -7.53 9.17 -5.77
CA PHE A 169 -8.70 9.48 -6.58
C PHE A 169 -9.10 10.95 -6.46
N ILE A 170 -9.06 11.51 -5.24
CA ILE A 170 -9.33 12.94 -5.02
C ILE A 170 -8.41 13.81 -5.88
N CYS A 171 -7.12 13.48 -5.97
CA CYS A 171 -6.15 14.22 -6.77
C CYS A 171 -6.28 14.00 -8.28
N LYS A 172 -6.59 12.77 -8.72
CA LYS A 172 -6.44 12.31 -10.11
C LYS A 172 -7.65 11.52 -10.62
N SER A 173 -8.86 11.96 -10.28
CA SER A 173 -10.10 11.21 -10.57
C SER A 173 -10.23 10.74 -12.02
N ASP A 174 -9.96 11.59 -13.00
CA ASP A 174 -10.10 11.22 -14.42
C ASP A 174 -9.13 10.10 -14.85
N LEU A 175 -7.93 10.05 -14.26
CA LEU A 175 -6.98 8.96 -14.54
C LEU A 175 -7.47 7.62 -13.99
N PHE A 176 -8.08 7.63 -12.82
CA PHE A 176 -8.69 6.44 -12.23
C PHE A 176 -9.92 5.99 -13.01
N ILE A 177 -10.81 6.90 -13.42
CA ILE A 177 -11.97 6.56 -14.26
C ILE A 177 -11.50 5.92 -15.58
N ASN A 178 -10.46 6.47 -16.21
CA ASN A 178 -9.89 5.89 -17.42
C ASN A 178 -9.27 4.50 -17.16
N ALA A 179 -8.60 4.31 -16.02
CA ALA A 179 -8.05 3.01 -15.64
C ALA A 179 -9.15 1.98 -15.35
N LEU A 180 -10.20 2.34 -14.63
CA LEU A 180 -11.38 1.50 -14.37
C LEU A 180 -12.04 1.05 -15.67
N ASN A 181 -12.26 1.98 -16.60
CA ASN A 181 -12.88 1.66 -17.90
C ASN A 181 -12.02 0.73 -18.78
N SER A 182 -10.73 0.57 -18.47
CA SER A 182 -9.85 -0.40 -19.14
C SER A 182 -9.91 -1.82 -18.55
N ILE A 183 -10.62 -2.01 -17.42
CA ILE A 183 -10.82 -3.33 -16.80
C ILE A 183 -11.95 -4.05 -17.55
N ASN A 184 -11.61 -5.06 -18.33
CA ASN A 184 -12.59 -5.77 -19.18
C ASN A 184 -13.63 -6.55 -18.38
N ASN A 185 -13.21 -7.23 -17.30
CA ASN A 185 -14.11 -7.95 -16.42
C ASN A 185 -15.00 -6.93 -15.66
N LYS A 186 -16.32 -7.05 -15.81
CA LYS A 186 -17.30 -6.16 -15.20
C LYS A 186 -17.34 -6.30 -13.68
N ASP A 187 -17.23 -7.51 -13.16
CA ASP A 187 -17.24 -7.78 -11.73
C ASP A 187 -15.98 -7.21 -11.07
N ASP A 188 -14.81 -7.40 -11.69
CA ASP A 188 -13.57 -6.79 -11.23
C ASP A 188 -13.67 -5.26 -11.25
N ARG A 189 -14.24 -4.67 -12.31
CA ARG A 189 -14.43 -3.22 -12.43
C ARG A 189 -15.36 -2.68 -11.34
N PHE A 190 -16.48 -3.36 -11.11
CA PHE A 190 -17.41 -3.04 -10.03
C PHE A 190 -16.72 -3.12 -8.68
N TYR A 191 -16.02 -4.22 -8.40
CA TYR A 191 -15.33 -4.44 -7.13
C TYR A 191 -14.25 -3.39 -6.87
N VAL A 192 -13.43 -3.06 -7.88
CA VAL A 192 -12.41 -2.02 -7.77
C VAL A 192 -13.03 -0.63 -7.55
N SER A 193 -14.10 -0.29 -8.29
CA SER A 193 -14.79 1.00 -8.11
C SER A 193 -15.41 1.14 -6.72
N PHE A 194 -16.04 0.08 -6.21
CA PHE A 194 -16.55 0.02 -4.84
C PHE A 194 -15.46 0.33 -3.80
N HIS A 195 -14.27 -0.27 -3.91
CA HIS A 195 -13.16 -0.02 -2.98
C HIS A 195 -12.60 1.39 -3.07
N ILE A 196 -12.57 2.00 -4.26
CA ILE A 196 -12.21 3.42 -4.41
C ILE A 196 -13.27 4.30 -3.72
N GLY A 197 -14.55 3.99 -3.91
CA GLY A 197 -15.68 4.69 -3.28
C GLY A 197 -15.63 4.61 -1.75
N PHE A 198 -15.32 3.43 -1.21
CA PHE A 198 -15.15 3.24 0.23
C PHE A 198 -13.99 4.06 0.79
N GLY A 199 -12.84 4.06 0.12
CA GLY A 199 -11.71 4.91 0.49
C GLY A 199 -12.01 6.41 0.47
N LEU A 200 -12.74 6.86 -0.55
CA LEU A 200 -13.20 8.23 -0.69
C LEU A 200 -14.12 8.61 0.49
N LEU A 201 -15.07 7.74 0.83
CA LEU A 201 -15.96 7.91 1.98
C LEU A 201 -15.16 8.03 3.28
N GLN A 202 -14.24 7.10 3.55
CA GLN A 202 -13.42 7.11 4.77
C GLN A 202 -12.61 8.40 4.92
N HIS A 203 -12.02 8.91 3.82
CA HIS A 203 -11.26 10.15 3.83
C HIS A 203 -12.11 11.34 4.30
N TYR A 204 -13.30 11.52 3.71
CA TYR A 204 -14.17 12.65 4.04
C TYR A 204 -14.88 12.49 5.39
N GLN A 205 -15.25 11.27 5.80
CA GLN A 205 -15.76 11.01 7.15
C GLN A 205 -14.76 11.47 8.23
N LYS A 206 -13.46 11.28 7.99
CA LYS A 206 -12.40 11.72 8.90
C LYS A 206 -12.28 13.26 8.98
N ILE A 207 -12.46 13.95 7.86
CA ILE A 207 -12.38 15.42 7.78
C ILE A 207 -13.60 16.06 8.45
N GLU A 208 -14.80 15.62 8.07
CA GLU A 208 -16.05 16.25 8.50
C GLU A 208 -16.61 15.69 9.81
N LYS A 209 -16.08 14.56 10.29
CA LYS A 209 -16.54 13.84 11.50
C LYS A 209 -18.03 13.46 11.46
N GLN A 210 -18.53 13.09 10.29
CA GLN A 210 -19.90 12.64 10.07
C GLN A 210 -19.93 11.39 9.18
N LEU A 211 -20.97 10.57 9.31
CA LEU A 211 -21.11 9.30 8.58
C LEU A 211 -21.33 9.49 7.08
N MET A 212 -22.08 10.54 6.70
CA MET A 212 -22.37 10.86 5.30
C MET A 212 -21.80 12.25 5.01
N PRO A 213 -20.69 12.33 4.25
CA PRO A 213 -20.09 13.60 3.94
C PRO A 213 -21.01 14.49 3.10
N LYS A 214 -20.96 15.80 3.35
CA LYS A 214 -21.74 16.82 2.62
C LYS A 214 -20.88 17.71 1.75
N ASP A 215 -19.56 17.50 1.78
CA ASP A 215 -18.62 18.23 0.94
C ASP A 215 -19.02 18.13 -0.55
N PRO A 216 -19.18 19.26 -1.26
CA PRO A 216 -19.56 19.25 -2.68
C PRO A 216 -18.55 18.53 -3.58
N VAL A 217 -17.27 18.54 -3.21
CA VAL A 217 -16.21 17.79 -3.91
C VAL A 217 -16.40 16.30 -3.70
N PHE A 218 -16.69 15.86 -2.48
CA PHE A 218 -17.05 14.46 -2.22
C PHE A 218 -18.23 14.01 -3.08
N ILE A 219 -19.33 14.76 -3.06
CA ILE A 219 -20.55 14.42 -3.83
C ILE A 219 -20.22 14.27 -5.31
N LYS A 220 -19.52 15.25 -5.90
CA LYS A 220 -19.12 15.22 -7.31
C LYS A 220 -18.22 14.03 -7.65
N LEU A 221 -17.29 13.68 -6.76
CA LEU A 221 -16.38 12.54 -6.95
C LEU A 221 -17.13 11.20 -6.82
N ALA A 222 -18.05 11.09 -5.88
CA ALA A 222 -18.89 9.92 -5.69
C ALA A 222 -19.80 9.70 -6.91
N GLU A 223 -20.42 10.75 -7.46
CA GLU A 223 -21.22 10.67 -8.68
C GLU A 223 -20.42 10.15 -9.89
N LYS A 224 -19.15 10.56 -10.02
CA LYS A 224 -18.25 10.03 -11.07
C LYS A 224 -18.03 8.51 -10.94
N LEU A 225 -17.88 8.01 -9.71
CA LEU A 225 -17.69 6.57 -9.45
C LEU A 225 -18.98 5.79 -9.64
N ASP A 226 -20.11 6.30 -9.14
CA ASP A 226 -21.44 5.69 -9.29
C ASP A 226 -21.80 5.47 -10.77
N ALA A 227 -21.42 6.40 -11.66
CA ALA A 227 -21.58 6.22 -13.10
C ALA A 227 -20.80 5.00 -13.65
N VAL A 228 -19.58 4.74 -13.14
CA VAL A 228 -18.78 3.56 -13.51
C VAL A 228 -19.37 2.29 -12.91
N GLU A 229 -19.80 2.34 -11.65
CA GLU A 229 -20.43 1.20 -10.96
C GLU A 229 -21.69 0.75 -11.69
N LYS A 230 -22.61 1.68 -12.02
CA LYS A 230 -23.83 1.40 -12.78
C LYS A 230 -23.56 0.80 -14.15
N ALA A 231 -22.50 1.25 -14.84
CA ALA A 231 -22.09 0.67 -16.12
C ALA A 231 -21.46 -0.74 -15.99
N SER A 232 -21.00 -1.09 -14.78
CA SER A 232 -20.34 -2.35 -14.46
C SER A 232 -21.27 -3.39 -13.86
N MET A 233 -22.45 -3.01 -13.37
CA MET A 233 -23.44 -3.96 -12.85
C MET A 233 -23.82 -4.99 -13.93
N PRO A 234 -23.94 -6.28 -13.57
CA PRO A 234 -24.51 -7.28 -14.46
C PRO A 234 -25.92 -6.85 -14.87
N GLY A 235 -26.26 -6.94 -16.15
CA GLY A 235 -27.64 -6.77 -16.58
C GLY A 235 -28.46 -7.93 -16.01
N ASN A 236 -29.56 -7.61 -15.32
CA ASN A 236 -30.58 -8.59 -14.92
C ASN A 236 -31.11 -9.38 -16.12
#